data_AF-A0A1V8SUP6-F1
#
_entry.id   AF-A0A1V8SUP6-F1
#
_cell.length_a   1.000
_cell.length_b   1.000
_cell.length_c   1.000
_cell.angle_alpha   90.00
_cell.angle_beta   90.00
_cell.angle_gamma   90.00
#
_symmetry.space_group_name_H-M   'P 1'
#
loop_
_entity.id
_entity.type
_entity.pdbx_description
1 polymer ?
#
loop_
_entity_poly.entity_id
_entity_poly.type
_entity_poly.pdbx_seq_one_letter_code
_entity_poly.pdbx_strand_id
1 'polypeptide(L)'
;MTDDHQANKGSAEITTYHCLCSQLLGGTRLPLDAMPKRQIDGSSIAVPGDFGKSPLASISIQDLLVDSAPTILKLDDGFEKRYAARCGRCGLMAGYYLDRSQFDNAETGVNEDVLYILPGSLEATDKLRQAT
;
A
#
# COMPACT_ATOMS: atom_id res chain seq x y z
N MET A 1 -17.27 47.08 -1.80
CA MET A 1 -16.56 46.41 -0.70
C MET A 1 -17.53 45.47 -0.02
N THR A 2 -17.60 44.24 -0.50
CA THR A 2 -18.05 43.08 0.27
C THR A 2 -17.16 41.94 -0.17
N ASP A 3 -16.29 41.54 0.75
CA ASP A 3 -15.40 40.40 0.68
C ASP A 3 -16.21 39.11 0.58
N ASP A 4 -16.18 38.47 -0.58
CA ASP A 4 -16.55 37.07 -0.70
C ASP A 4 -15.39 36.23 -0.15
N HIS A 5 -15.58 35.74 1.08
CA HIS A 5 -14.74 34.71 1.68
C HIS A 5 -14.81 33.43 0.84
N GLN A 6 -13.84 33.28 -0.05
CA GLN A 6 -13.65 32.06 -0.84
C GLN A 6 -13.38 30.88 0.10
N ALA A 7 -14.22 29.85 -0.02
CA ALA A 7 -14.18 28.62 0.75
C ALA A 7 -12.79 27.98 0.81
N ASN A 8 -12.39 27.58 2.02
CA ASN A 8 -11.19 26.79 2.32
C ASN A 8 -11.20 25.48 1.50
N LYS A 9 -10.42 25.44 0.41
CA LYS A 9 -10.11 24.20 -0.30
C LYS A 9 -9.27 23.33 0.63
N GLY A 10 -9.91 22.37 1.30
CA GLY A 10 -9.25 21.38 2.14
C GLY A 10 -8.10 20.73 1.39
N SER A 11 -6.87 21.06 1.79
CA SER A 11 -5.67 20.34 1.40
C SER A 11 -5.89 18.88 1.78
N ALA A 12 -5.91 17.97 0.80
CA ALA A 12 -5.98 16.55 1.09
C ALA A 12 -4.73 16.18 1.91
N GLU A 13 -4.92 15.96 3.21
CA GLU A 13 -3.85 15.65 4.16
C GLU A 13 -3.17 14.35 3.72
N ILE A 14 -1.84 14.36 3.65
CA ILE A 14 -1.05 13.18 3.30
C ILE A 14 -0.65 12.49 4.60
N THR A 15 -1.12 11.26 4.79
CA THR A 15 -0.63 10.40 5.87
C THR A 15 0.60 9.65 5.38
N THR A 16 1.69 9.75 6.13
CA THR A 16 2.94 9.02 5.85
C THR A 16 3.05 7.79 6.74
N TYR A 17 3.63 6.74 6.20
CA TYR A 17 3.69 5.41 6.80
C TYR A 17 5.12 4.88 6.86
N HIS A 18 5.45 4.32 8.00
CA HIS A 18 6.76 3.80 8.32
C HIS A 18 6.69 2.29 8.59
N CYS A 19 7.77 1.60 8.27
CA CYS A 19 8.04 0.27 8.80
C CYS A 19 8.18 0.32 10.32
N LEU A 20 8.04 -0.83 10.98
CA LEU A 20 8.33 -0.99 12.41
C LEU A 20 9.78 -0.66 12.81
N CYS A 21 10.72 -0.62 11.84
CA CYS A 21 12.09 -0.14 12.05
C CYS A 21 12.26 1.38 11.85
N SER A 22 11.14 2.10 11.76
CA SER A 22 11.05 3.55 11.49
C SER A 22 11.57 3.99 10.12
N GLN A 23 11.68 3.10 9.15
CA GLN A 23 11.96 3.45 7.75
C GLN A 23 10.70 3.97 7.07
N LEU A 24 10.75 5.12 6.40
CA LEU A 24 9.63 5.63 5.62
C LEU A 24 9.38 4.72 4.40
N LEU A 25 8.18 4.14 4.30
CA LEU A 25 7.84 3.22 3.22
C LEU A 25 6.89 3.83 2.19
N GLY A 26 6.08 4.81 2.59
CA GLY A 26 5.24 5.53 1.64
C GLY A 26 4.29 6.54 2.29
N GLY A 27 3.42 7.10 1.45
CA GLY A 27 2.34 7.98 1.91
C GLY A 27 1.07 7.81 1.10
N THR A 28 -0.06 8.13 1.71
CA THR A 28 -1.41 8.02 1.11
C THR A 28 -2.22 9.27 1.43
N ARG A 29 -3.27 9.53 0.65
CA ARG A 29 -4.29 10.55 0.98
C ARG A 29 -5.52 9.94 1.63
N LEU A 30 -5.79 8.67 1.35
CA LEU A 30 -6.79 7.88 2.05
C LEU A 30 -6.06 7.02 3.08
N PRO A 31 -6.30 7.19 4.39
CA PRO A 31 -5.68 6.37 5.41
C PRO A 31 -5.91 4.87 5.19
N LEU A 32 -4.93 4.03 5.55
CA LEU A 32 -4.96 2.58 5.30
C LEU A 32 -6.20 1.87 5.88
N ASP A 33 -6.76 2.35 6.98
CA ASP A 33 -7.98 1.81 7.61
C ASP A 33 -9.26 2.10 6.80
N ALA A 34 -9.28 3.20 6.06
CA ALA A 34 -10.37 3.58 5.15
C ALA A 34 -10.23 2.99 3.73
N MET A 35 -9.11 2.32 3.43
CA MET A 35 -8.91 1.65 2.14
C MET A 35 -9.75 0.36 2.01
N PRO A 36 -10.13 -0.04 0.78
CA PRO A 36 -10.71 -1.35 0.54
C PRO A 36 -9.83 -2.46 1.11
N LYS A 37 -10.46 -3.46 1.73
CA LYS A 37 -9.78 -4.59 2.36
C LYS A 37 -9.96 -5.85 1.55
N ARG A 38 -8.89 -6.61 1.43
CA ARG A 38 -8.90 -7.95 0.87
C ARG A 38 -9.59 -8.90 1.84
N GLN A 39 -10.53 -9.70 1.35
CA GLN A 39 -11.32 -10.62 2.19
C GLN A 39 -10.48 -11.74 2.82
N ILE A 40 -9.46 -12.21 2.12
CA ILE A 40 -8.69 -13.41 2.53
C ILE A 40 -7.79 -13.15 3.74
N ASP A 41 -7.11 -12.00 3.79
CA ASP A 41 -6.10 -11.71 4.82
C ASP A 41 -6.19 -10.30 5.41
N GLY A 42 -7.26 -9.55 5.08
CA GLY A 42 -7.48 -8.21 5.59
C GLY A 42 -6.52 -7.15 5.04
N SER A 43 -5.69 -7.49 4.05
CA SER A 43 -4.73 -6.54 3.47
C SER A 43 -5.43 -5.31 2.89
N SER A 44 -4.84 -4.13 3.07
CA SER A 44 -5.31 -2.91 2.41
C SER A 44 -4.96 -2.98 0.93
N ILE A 45 -5.93 -2.71 0.06
CA ILE A 45 -5.75 -2.72 -1.38
C ILE A 45 -5.37 -1.30 -1.81
N ALA A 46 -4.16 -1.13 -2.32
CA ALA A 46 -3.65 0.15 -2.76
C ALA A 46 -3.09 0.08 -4.19
N VAL A 47 -3.27 1.16 -4.95
CA VAL A 47 -2.66 1.35 -6.27
C VAL A 47 -1.34 2.11 -6.06
N PRO A 48 -0.18 1.54 -6.40
CA PRO A 48 1.08 2.27 -6.39
C PRO A 48 1.07 3.43 -7.37
N GLY A 49 1.54 4.61 -6.96
CA GLY A 49 1.73 5.74 -7.87
C GLY A 49 1.72 7.12 -7.21
N ASP A 50 1.91 8.15 -8.04
CA ASP A 50 1.93 9.54 -7.60
C ASP A 50 0.56 10.01 -7.10
N PHE A 51 0.58 10.84 -6.06
CA PHE A 51 -0.61 11.51 -5.55
C PHE A 51 -1.31 12.31 -6.66
N GLY A 52 -2.56 11.96 -6.97
CA GLY A 52 -3.42 12.74 -7.87
C GLY A 52 -3.61 12.20 -9.29
N LYS A 53 -2.97 11.09 -9.65
CA LYS A 53 -3.25 10.39 -10.93
C LYS A 53 -4.38 9.36 -10.81
N SER A 54 -4.68 8.89 -9.60
CA SER A 54 -5.76 7.93 -9.34
C SER A 54 -6.67 8.46 -8.22
N PRO A 55 -8.00 8.45 -8.41
CA PRO A 55 -8.96 8.73 -7.34
C PRO A 55 -9.12 7.55 -6.37
N LEU A 56 -8.46 6.42 -6.64
CA LEU A 56 -8.52 5.22 -5.82
C LEU A 56 -7.60 5.32 -4.60
N ALA A 57 -7.73 4.35 -3.68
CA ALA A 57 -6.80 4.15 -2.57
C ALA A 57 -5.36 4.02 -3.11
N SER A 58 -4.59 5.11 -3.15
CA SER A 58 -3.26 5.14 -3.75
C SER A 58 -2.16 5.30 -2.71
N ILE A 59 -0.99 4.72 -2.99
CA ILE A 59 0.21 4.85 -2.17
C ILE A 59 1.41 5.27 -3.01
N SER A 60 2.08 6.35 -2.58
CA SER A 60 3.39 6.73 -3.11
C SER A 60 4.44 5.96 -2.33
N ILE A 61 5.06 4.97 -2.98
CA ILE A 61 6.08 4.09 -2.38
C ILE A 61 7.43 4.79 -2.37
N GLN A 62 8.19 4.62 -1.29
CA GLN A 62 9.53 5.21 -1.14
C GLN A 62 10.64 4.15 -1.05
N ASP A 63 10.52 3.17 -0.15
CA ASP A 63 11.59 2.18 0.11
C ASP A 63 11.04 0.75 0.30
N LEU A 64 10.27 0.29 -0.69
CA LEU A 64 9.83 -1.11 -0.79
C LEU A 64 10.60 -1.83 -1.90
N LEU A 65 11.22 -2.96 -1.55
CA LEU A 65 11.84 -3.90 -2.48
C LEU A 65 10.89 -5.05 -2.76
N VAL A 66 10.76 -5.45 -4.01
CA VAL A 66 9.91 -6.58 -4.41
C VAL A 66 10.78 -7.80 -4.67
N ASP A 67 10.47 -8.92 -4.03
CA ASP A 67 11.14 -10.20 -4.29
C ASP A 67 10.87 -10.63 -5.74
N SER A 68 11.90 -11.10 -6.44
CA SER A 68 11.76 -11.62 -7.82
C SER A 68 11.16 -13.03 -7.89
N ALA A 69 11.26 -13.80 -6.80
CA ALA A 69 10.70 -15.14 -6.69
C ALA A 69 9.36 -15.10 -5.92
N PRO A 70 8.27 -15.66 -6.48
CA PRO A 70 7.00 -15.68 -5.78
C PRO A 70 6.94 -16.81 -4.74
N THR A 71 6.16 -16.59 -3.69
CA THR A 71 5.67 -17.66 -2.81
C THR A 71 4.33 -18.16 -3.36
N ILE A 72 4.18 -19.48 -3.50
CA ILE A 72 2.92 -20.10 -3.93
C ILE A 72 2.18 -20.61 -2.70
N LEU A 73 1.00 -20.06 -2.45
CA LEU A 73 0.09 -20.51 -1.41
C LEU A 73 -0.92 -21.48 -2.02
N LYS A 74 -1.19 -22.57 -1.30
CA LYS A 74 -2.32 -23.46 -1.60
C LYS A 74 -3.53 -22.98 -0.79
N LEU A 75 -4.58 -22.61 -1.50
CA LEU A 75 -5.87 -22.20 -0.96
C LEU A 75 -6.91 -23.29 -1.24
N ASP A 76 -8.10 -23.15 -0.65
CA ASP A 76 -9.20 -24.09 -0.88
C ASP A 76 -9.71 -24.07 -2.33
N ASP A 77 -9.60 -22.92 -3.00
CA ASP A 77 -10.04 -22.68 -4.37
C ASP A 77 -8.91 -22.78 -5.42
N GLY A 78 -7.68 -23.11 -5.01
CA GLY A 78 -6.57 -23.30 -5.94
C GLY A 78 -5.23 -22.82 -5.39
N PHE A 79 -4.49 -22.10 -6.22
CA PHE A 79 -3.16 -21.59 -5.88
C PHE A 79 -3.11 -20.08 -6.05
N GLU A 80 -2.39 -19.44 -5.13
CA GLU A 80 -2.13 -18.01 -5.17
C GLU A 80 -0.63 -17.74 -5.17
N LYS A 81 -0.17 -16.92 -6.11
CA LYS A 81 1.25 -16.57 -6.23
C LYS A 81 1.46 -15.14 -5.73
N ARG A 82 2.31 -14.98 -4.72
CA ARG A 82 2.59 -13.68 -4.09
C ARG A 82 4.05 -13.32 -4.22
N TYR A 83 4.33 -12.11 -4.69
CA TYR A 83 5.67 -11.51 -4.66
C TYR A 83 5.75 -10.59 -3.45
N ALA A 84 6.63 -10.87 -2.49
CA ALA A 84 6.70 -10.10 -1.26
C ALA A 84 7.24 -8.70 -1.51
N ALA A 85 6.57 -7.69 -0.95
CA ALA A 85 7.06 -6.31 -0.90
C ALA A 85 7.62 -6.05 0.51
N ARG A 86 8.92 -5.74 0.58
CA ARG A 86 9.70 -5.69 1.82
C ARG A 86 10.28 -4.31 2.05
N CYS A 87 10.40 -3.91 3.31
CA CYS A 87 11.17 -2.74 3.70
C CYS A 87 12.63 -2.86 3.21
N GLY A 88 13.12 -1.87 2.45
CA GLY A 88 14.49 -1.86 1.94
C GLY A 88 15.56 -1.82 3.03
N ARG A 89 15.22 -1.30 4.23
CA ARG A 89 16.14 -1.25 5.37
C ARG A 89 16.24 -2.55 6.16
N CYS A 90 15.13 -3.19 6.53
CA CYS A 90 15.13 -4.31 7.48
C CYS A 90 14.57 -5.63 6.91
N GLY A 91 14.05 -5.63 5.69
CA GLY A 91 13.50 -6.83 5.04
C GLY A 91 12.12 -7.26 5.56
N LEU A 92 11.51 -6.54 6.52
CA LEU A 92 10.15 -6.81 6.98
C LEU A 92 9.19 -6.81 5.80
N MET A 93 8.37 -7.86 5.68
CA MET A 93 7.33 -7.96 4.66
C MET A 93 6.19 -6.99 4.99
N ALA A 94 6.12 -5.89 4.23
CA ALA A 94 5.09 -4.87 4.40
C ALA A 94 3.81 -5.21 3.62
N GLY A 95 3.95 -5.95 2.52
CA GLY A 95 2.85 -6.29 1.64
C GLY A 95 3.26 -7.32 0.60
N TYR A 96 2.44 -7.45 -0.43
CA TYR A 96 2.74 -8.28 -1.58
C TYR A 96 2.02 -7.81 -2.85
N TYR A 97 2.53 -8.25 -3.98
CA TYR A 97 1.87 -8.20 -5.29
C TYR A 97 1.41 -9.59 -5.68
N LEU A 98 0.34 -9.67 -6.46
CA LEU A 98 -0.14 -10.93 -7.04
C LEU A 98 0.50 -11.16 -8.41
N ASP A 99 0.48 -12.42 -8.88
CA ASP A 99 0.98 -12.75 -10.21
C ASP A 99 -0.03 -12.30 -11.28
N ARG A 100 0.45 -11.72 -12.38
CA ARG A 100 -0.37 -11.35 -13.55
C ARG A 100 -1.20 -12.52 -14.08
N SER A 101 -0.71 -13.76 -13.95
CA SER A 101 -1.44 -14.96 -14.37
C SER A 101 -2.75 -15.17 -13.61
N GLN A 102 -3.01 -14.42 -12.52
CA GLN A 102 -4.23 -14.53 -11.73
C GLN A 102 -5.39 -13.64 -12.23
N PHE A 103 -5.15 -12.71 -13.16
CA PHE A 103 -6.16 -11.71 -13.52
C PHE A 103 -6.73 -11.82 -14.92
N ASP A 104 -6.06 -12.44 -15.91
CA ASP A 104 -6.64 -12.62 -17.27
C ASP A 104 -5.84 -13.59 -18.19
N ASN A 105 -5.52 -14.81 -17.76
CA ASN A 105 -4.73 -15.81 -18.54
C ASN A 105 -3.43 -15.25 -19.16
N ALA A 106 -2.87 -14.22 -18.54
CA ALA A 106 -1.73 -13.45 -19.04
C ALA A 106 -0.38 -14.09 -18.66
N GLU A 107 0.69 -13.52 -19.22
CA GLU A 107 2.08 -13.81 -18.90
C GLU A 107 2.32 -13.87 -17.38
N THR A 108 3.20 -14.77 -16.92
CA THR A 108 3.58 -14.86 -15.51
C THR A 108 4.47 -13.68 -15.10
N GLY A 109 4.30 -13.19 -13.87
CA GLY A 109 5.18 -12.16 -13.32
C GLY A 109 4.49 -11.26 -12.30
N VAL A 110 5.24 -10.33 -11.71
CA VAL A 110 4.72 -9.35 -10.75
C VAL A 110 3.66 -8.48 -11.42
N ASN A 111 2.45 -8.45 -10.87
CA ASN A 111 1.46 -7.42 -11.20
C ASN A 111 1.68 -6.20 -10.29
N GLU A 112 2.39 -5.19 -10.79
CA GLU A 112 2.73 -3.97 -10.03
C GLU A 112 1.56 -2.97 -9.91
N ASP A 113 0.40 -3.26 -10.52
CA ASP A 113 -0.76 -2.36 -10.53
C ASP A 113 -1.46 -2.27 -9.16
N VAL A 114 -1.34 -3.31 -8.33
CA VAL A 114 -2.05 -3.42 -7.05
C VAL A 114 -1.13 -3.97 -5.97
N LEU A 115 -0.82 -3.14 -4.97
CA LEU A 115 -0.13 -3.53 -3.75
C LEU A 115 -1.14 -3.91 -2.67
N TYR A 116 -0.98 -5.11 -2.12
CA TYR A 116 -1.72 -5.58 -0.95
C TYR A 116 -0.86 -5.35 0.30
N ILE A 117 -1.22 -4.36 1.11
CA ILE A 117 -0.48 -3.97 2.31
C ILE A 117 -0.98 -4.78 3.50
N LEU A 118 -0.10 -5.55 4.14
CA LEU A 118 -0.45 -6.41 5.27
C LEU A 118 -0.89 -5.58 6.49
N PRO A 119 -1.92 -6.02 7.24
CA PRO A 119 -2.32 -5.35 8.47
C PRO A 119 -1.18 -5.28 9.49
N GLY A 120 -1.00 -4.12 10.12
CA GLY A 120 0.00 -3.91 11.17
C GLY A 120 1.46 -3.88 10.70
N SER A 121 1.72 -3.97 9.38
CA SER A 121 3.09 -3.91 8.85
C SER A 121 3.62 -2.48 8.75
N LEU A 122 2.72 -1.50 8.75
CA LEU A 122 3.00 -0.07 8.63
C LEU A 122 2.38 0.70 9.79
N GLU A 123 3.10 1.72 10.26
CA GLU A 123 2.64 2.67 11.28
C GLU A 123 2.61 4.10 10.74
N ALA A 124 1.55 4.84 11.09
CA ALA A 124 1.41 6.23 10.68
C ALA A 124 2.38 7.13 11.46
N THR A 125 2.95 8.14 10.80
CA THR A 125 3.92 9.07 11.40
C THR A 125 3.43 9.72 12.69
N ASP A 126 2.15 10.10 12.75
CA ASP A 126 1.60 10.77 13.94
C ASP A 126 1.55 9.84 15.15
N LYS A 127 1.41 8.53 14.94
CA LYS A 127 1.47 7.54 16.03
C LYS A 127 2.90 7.32 16.53
N LEU A 128 3.90 7.37 15.64
CA LEU A 128 5.30 7.28 16.04
C LEU A 128 5.74 8.48 16.90
N ARG A 129 5.25 9.68 16.60
CA ARG A 129 5.58 10.91 17.35
C ARG A 129 5.04 10.91 18.78
N GLN A 130 3.93 10.22 19.03
CA GLN A 130 3.29 10.16 20.34
C GLN A 130 3.90 9.10 21.28
N ALA A 131 4.81 8.26 20.77
CA ALA A 131 5.46 7.20 21.53
C ALA A 131 6.81 7.61 22.16
N THR A 132 7.15 8.90 22.15
CA THR A 132 8.37 9.48 22.73
C THR A 132 8.00 10.43 23.87
#